data_AF-A0A7R9ZKS9-F1
#
_entry.id   AF-A0A7R9ZKS9-F1
#
_cell.length_a   1.000
_cell.length_b   1.000
_cell.length_c   1.000
_cell.angle_alpha   90.00
_cell.angle_beta   90.00
_cell.angle_gamma   90.00
#
_symmetry.space_group_name_H-M   'P 1'
#
loop_
_entity.id
_entity.type
_entity.pdbx_description
1 polymer ?
#
loop_
_entity_poly.entity_id
_entity_poly.type
_entity_poly.pdbx_seq_one_letter_code
_entity_poly.pdbx_strand_id
1 'polypeptide(L)'
;AVCDSYQRLCSVCNNVTTADVSWNSLVEDTKWLSHVRLILAAAWETAYWTHIWRLPVLVHCSHGWDRTSQVCVLAQILLDPHYRTCKGFATLVEKDFMSFGHPFHLRCAHGEGRSDSATSGRTSNQSKESQTSPIFLQFMDCMYQIVALFPECFEFNTSYVLELSNSIYSCRFGNMLCDSEREREVLANIRQRTFSVWDYLEEKQGLKNPSFRESDSAPQDVLLMPLPMLLRGVHLWKEKHCRYSPKLTLKCNQ
;
A
#
# COMPACT_ATOMS: atom_id res chain seq x y z
N ALA A 1 5.39 -12.44 -10.93
CA ALA A 1 5.63 -12.74 -9.50
C ALA A 1 4.61 -12.04 -8.59
N VAL A 2 4.71 -10.72 -8.34
CA VAL A 2 3.78 -10.00 -7.43
C VAL A 2 2.35 -10.00 -7.98
N CYS A 3 2.17 -9.74 -9.28
CA CYS A 3 0.85 -9.82 -9.93
C CYS A 3 0.22 -11.22 -9.79
N ASP A 4 0.94 -12.28 -10.18
CA ASP A 4 0.47 -13.67 -10.04
C ASP A 4 0.17 -14.06 -8.58
N SER A 5 0.97 -13.57 -7.64
CA SER A 5 0.76 -13.77 -6.20
C SER A 5 -0.56 -13.14 -5.74
N TYR A 6 -0.82 -11.91 -6.16
CA TYR A 6 -2.06 -11.20 -5.84
C TYR A 6 -3.28 -11.84 -6.50
N GLN A 7 -3.18 -12.25 -7.77
CA GLN A 7 -4.27 -12.95 -8.45
C GLN A 7 -4.64 -14.26 -7.73
N ARG A 8 -3.64 -15.04 -7.30
CA ARG A 8 -3.87 -16.24 -6.47
C ARG A 8 -4.50 -15.90 -5.14
N LEU A 9 -4.07 -14.82 -4.48
CA LEU A 9 -4.68 -14.36 -3.23
C LEU A 9 -6.15 -13.98 -3.42
N CYS A 10 -6.48 -13.20 -4.45
CA CYS A 10 -7.86 -12.84 -4.77
C CYS A 10 -8.71 -14.08 -5.07
N SER A 11 -8.15 -15.08 -5.75
CA SER A 11 -8.83 -16.34 -6.01
C SER A 11 -9.12 -17.11 -4.72
N VAL A 12 -8.15 -17.21 -3.81
CA VAL A 12 -8.35 -17.87 -2.50
C VAL A 12 -9.36 -17.11 -1.65
N CYS A 13 -9.25 -15.79 -1.53
CA CYS A 13 -10.09 -15.00 -0.62
C CYS A 13 -11.55 -14.87 -1.08
N ASN A 14 -11.80 -14.85 -2.39
CA ASN A 14 -13.15 -14.74 -2.93
C ASN A 14 -13.79 -16.11 -3.23
N ASN A 15 -13.12 -17.21 -2.91
CA ASN A 15 -13.68 -18.53 -3.14
C ASN A 15 -14.69 -18.88 -2.04
N VAL A 16 -15.97 -18.95 -2.41
CA VAL A 16 -17.08 -19.19 -1.47
C VAL A 16 -17.38 -20.69 -1.30
N THR A 17 -16.75 -21.57 -2.08
CA THR A 17 -17.09 -23.01 -2.11
C THR A 17 -16.14 -23.89 -1.31
N THR A 18 -15.07 -23.33 -0.74
CA THR A 18 -14.07 -24.08 0.05
C THR A 18 -14.49 -24.14 1.52
N ALA A 19 -14.28 -25.32 2.14
CA ALA A 19 -14.49 -25.51 3.57
C ALA A 19 -13.42 -24.82 4.45
N ASP A 20 -12.40 -24.20 3.84
CA ASP A 20 -11.34 -23.40 4.46
C ASP A 20 -10.55 -24.09 5.60
N VAL A 21 -10.59 -25.42 5.66
CA VAL A 21 -9.87 -26.22 6.68
C VAL A 21 -8.35 -25.97 6.65
N SER A 22 -7.79 -25.76 5.45
CA SER A 22 -6.37 -25.48 5.22
C SER A 22 -6.09 -23.99 4.91
N TRP A 23 -6.98 -23.08 5.33
CA TRP A 23 -6.93 -21.64 5.00
C TRP A 23 -5.54 -21.01 5.09
N ASN A 24 -4.84 -21.19 6.22
CA ASN A 24 -3.52 -20.58 6.42
C ASN A 24 -2.47 -21.10 5.41
N SER A 25 -2.53 -22.38 5.06
CA SER A 25 -1.66 -22.96 4.03
C SER A 25 -1.97 -22.37 2.66
N LEU A 26 -3.26 -22.31 2.29
CA LEU A 26 -3.70 -21.75 1.02
C LEU A 26 -3.24 -20.29 0.85
N VAL A 27 -3.35 -19.48 1.91
CA VAL A 27 -2.87 -18.09 1.90
C VAL A 27 -1.36 -18.03 1.74
N GLU A 28 -0.58 -18.85 2.44
CA GLU A 28 0.89 -18.85 2.32
C GLU A 28 1.37 -19.39 0.95
N ASP A 29 0.60 -20.27 0.31
CA ASP A 29 0.89 -20.78 -1.04
C ASP A 29 0.77 -19.70 -2.13
N THR A 30 -0.03 -18.65 -1.89
CA THR A 30 -0.09 -17.47 -2.76
C THR A 30 1.23 -16.69 -2.80
N LYS A 31 2.07 -16.82 -1.77
CA LYS A 31 3.30 -16.03 -1.53
C LYS A 31 3.08 -14.53 -1.30
N TRP A 32 1.85 -14.06 -1.13
CA TRP A 32 1.58 -12.64 -0.92
C TRP A 32 2.23 -12.12 0.35
N LEU A 33 1.98 -12.79 1.48
CA LEU A 33 2.57 -12.42 2.77
C LEU A 33 4.09 -12.55 2.78
N SER A 34 4.63 -13.54 2.05
CA SER A 34 6.07 -13.65 1.81
C SER A 34 6.63 -12.40 1.12
N HIS A 35 5.95 -11.85 0.11
CA HIS A 35 6.38 -10.60 -0.53
C HIS A 35 6.24 -9.38 0.38
N VAL A 36 5.16 -9.27 1.17
CA VAL A 36 4.99 -8.20 2.17
C VAL A 36 6.14 -8.23 3.20
N ARG A 37 6.50 -9.43 3.70
CA ARG A 37 7.64 -9.61 4.61
C ARG A 37 8.97 -9.15 3.99
N LEU A 38 9.20 -9.44 2.72
CA LEU A 38 10.44 -9.01 2.04
C LEU A 38 10.55 -7.49 1.94
N ILE A 39 9.46 -6.79 1.64
CA ILE A 39 9.45 -5.32 1.58
C ILE A 39 9.66 -4.72 2.97
N LEU A 40 8.96 -5.23 3.99
CA LEU A 40 9.14 -4.80 5.38
C LEU A 40 10.56 -5.06 5.88
N ALA A 41 11.17 -6.19 5.53
CA ALA A 41 12.54 -6.51 5.90
C ALA A 41 13.53 -5.52 5.28
N ALA A 42 13.41 -5.22 3.98
CA ALA A 42 14.28 -4.27 3.30
C ALA A 42 14.13 -2.84 3.86
N ALA A 43 12.90 -2.42 4.17
CA ALA A 43 12.64 -1.12 4.81
C ALA A 43 13.24 -1.05 6.22
N TRP A 44 13.06 -2.11 7.01
CA TRP A 44 13.64 -2.23 8.35
C TRP A 44 15.17 -2.20 8.30
N GLU A 45 15.80 -2.93 7.38
CA GLU A 45 17.27 -2.92 7.21
C GLU A 45 17.77 -1.53 6.82
N THR A 46 17.09 -0.86 5.89
CA THR A 46 17.41 0.51 5.48
C THR A 46 17.37 1.46 6.68
N ALA A 47 16.30 1.39 7.48
CA ALA A 47 16.15 2.20 8.68
C ALA A 47 17.20 1.84 9.75
N TYR A 48 17.50 0.56 9.93
CA TYR A 48 18.48 0.05 10.89
C TYR A 48 19.89 0.54 10.58
N TRP A 49 20.37 0.39 9.34
CA TRP A 49 21.69 0.89 8.92
C TRP A 49 21.79 2.40 9.02
N THR A 50 20.71 3.12 8.70
CA THR A 50 20.67 4.59 8.79
C THR A 50 20.72 5.07 10.25
N HIS A 51 19.88 4.51 11.12
CA HIS A 51 19.70 5.01 12.48
C HIS A 51 20.72 4.45 13.48
N ILE A 52 20.96 3.14 13.45
CA ILE A 52 21.83 2.48 14.43
C ILE A 52 23.30 2.64 14.04
N TRP A 53 23.63 2.38 12.77
CA TRP A 53 25.00 2.42 12.28
C TRP A 53 25.43 3.80 11.76
N ARG A 54 24.49 4.74 11.61
CA ARG A 54 24.76 6.12 11.14
C ARG A 54 25.43 6.14 9.76
N LEU A 55 25.06 5.20 8.89
CA LEU A 55 25.60 5.09 7.53
C LEU A 55 24.60 5.62 6.49
N PRO A 56 25.07 6.28 5.42
CA PRO A 56 24.21 6.58 4.28
C PRO A 56 23.87 5.27 3.54
N VAL A 57 22.58 5.11 3.19
CA VAL A 57 22.07 3.93 2.47
C VAL A 57 21.55 4.36 1.10
N LEU A 58 22.04 3.73 0.04
CA LEU A 58 21.51 3.90 -1.32
C LEU A 58 20.54 2.76 -1.64
N VAL A 59 19.25 3.09 -1.80
CA VAL A 59 18.22 2.14 -2.20
C VAL A 59 17.96 2.29 -3.70
N HIS A 60 18.16 1.22 -4.47
CA HIS A 60 17.80 1.20 -5.88
C HIS A 60 17.23 -0.17 -6.28
N CYS A 61 16.50 -0.18 -7.39
CA CYS A 61 16.12 -1.41 -8.09
C CYS A 61 16.47 -1.25 -9.57
N SER A 62 15.79 -1.97 -10.46
CA SER A 62 16.06 -1.92 -11.91
C SER A 62 15.73 -0.56 -12.52
N HIS A 63 14.57 0.02 -12.18
CA HIS A 63 14.10 1.30 -12.72
C HIS A 63 13.91 2.39 -11.65
N GLY A 64 13.98 2.04 -10.36
CA GLY A 64 13.92 3.01 -9.26
C GLY A 64 12.53 3.53 -8.86
N TRP A 65 11.46 3.12 -9.54
CA TRP A 65 10.11 3.67 -9.34
C TRP A 65 9.08 2.75 -8.66
N ASP A 66 9.42 1.48 -8.41
CA ASP A 66 8.51 0.47 -7.84
C ASP A 66 8.98 0.12 -6.42
N ARG A 67 9.83 -0.91 -6.30
CA ARG A 67 10.37 -1.41 -5.02
C ARG A 67 11.15 -0.34 -4.25
N THR A 68 11.85 0.53 -4.96
CA THR A 68 12.60 1.64 -4.35
C THR A 68 11.67 2.57 -3.58
N SER A 69 10.58 3.05 -4.20
CA SER A 69 9.59 3.89 -3.51
C SER A 69 8.97 3.19 -2.30
N GLN A 70 8.60 1.89 -2.44
CA GLN A 70 8.06 1.11 -1.31
C GLN A 70 9.02 1.09 -0.12
N VAL A 71 10.29 0.76 -0.35
CA VAL A 71 11.30 0.64 0.71
C VAL A 71 11.66 2.01 1.30
N CYS A 72 11.86 3.03 0.46
CA CYS A 72 12.21 4.38 0.90
C CYS A 72 11.12 5.00 1.78
N VAL A 73 9.85 4.89 1.39
CA VAL A 73 8.73 5.43 2.16
C VAL A 73 8.58 4.72 3.50
N LEU A 74 8.61 3.38 3.49
CA LEU A 74 8.49 2.61 4.72
C LEU A 74 9.66 2.89 5.68
N ALA A 75 10.89 2.98 5.18
CA ALA A 75 12.05 3.33 6.01
C ALA A 75 11.89 4.73 6.64
N GLN A 76 11.46 5.73 5.87
CA GLN A 76 11.17 7.07 6.38
C GLN A 76 10.08 7.05 7.46
N ILE A 77 9.02 6.26 7.30
CA ILE A 77 7.95 6.11 8.30
C ILE A 77 8.47 5.44 9.58
N LEU A 78 9.36 4.44 9.47
CA LEU A 78 9.97 3.80 10.63
C LEU A 78 10.91 4.74 11.39
N LEU A 79 11.49 5.74 10.72
CA LEU A 79 12.48 6.65 11.30
C LEU A 79 11.90 7.97 11.82
N ASP A 80 10.91 8.54 11.13
CA ASP A 80 10.47 9.92 11.36
C ASP A 80 8.99 9.96 11.78
N PRO A 81 8.67 10.38 13.03
CA PRO A 81 7.30 10.56 13.51
C PRO A 81 6.48 11.55 12.67
N HIS A 82 7.10 12.53 12.02
CA HIS A 82 6.39 13.50 11.18
C HIS A 82 5.55 12.80 10.11
N TYR A 83 6.12 11.77 9.47
CA TYR A 83 5.45 10.99 8.43
C TYR A 83 4.36 10.02 8.92
N ARG A 84 4.14 9.96 10.25
CA ARG A 84 3.04 9.19 10.87
C ARG A 84 1.80 10.04 11.16
N THR A 85 1.88 11.34 10.90
CA THR A 85 0.71 12.24 10.85
C THR A 85 -0.02 12.08 9.52
N CYS A 86 -1.31 12.42 9.46
CA CYS A 86 -2.10 12.37 8.22
C CYS A 86 -1.45 13.22 7.11
N LYS A 87 -1.04 14.45 7.46
CA LYS A 87 -0.40 15.39 6.54
C LYS A 87 1.01 14.94 6.14
N GLY A 88 1.80 14.44 7.07
CA GLY A 88 3.13 13.93 6.80
C GLY A 88 3.09 12.71 5.88
N PHE A 89 2.16 11.78 6.13
CA PHE A 89 1.98 10.61 5.28
C PHE A 89 1.51 10.99 3.86
N ALA A 90 0.55 11.90 3.73
CA ALA A 90 0.13 12.44 2.43
C ALA A 90 1.31 13.08 1.67
N THR A 91 2.10 13.91 2.35
CA THR A 91 3.30 14.55 1.79
C THR A 91 4.32 13.51 1.32
N LEU A 92 4.53 12.45 2.09
CA LEU A 92 5.49 11.40 1.77
C LEU A 92 5.06 10.58 0.55
N VAL A 93 3.77 10.27 0.42
CA VAL A 93 3.24 9.58 -0.77
C VAL A 93 3.31 10.47 -2.01
N GLU A 94 2.91 11.75 -1.91
CA GLU A 94 3.06 12.73 -2.99
C GLU A 94 4.52 12.85 -3.43
N LYS A 95 5.47 12.87 -2.49
CA LYS A 95 6.90 12.90 -2.80
C LYS A 95 7.36 11.61 -3.50
N ASP A 96 7.44 10.50 -2.77
CA ASP A 96 8.21 9.30 -3.16
C ASP A 96 7.49 8.39 -4.16
N PHE A 97 6.17 8.52 -4.29
CA PHE A 97 5.41 7.83 -5.32
C PHE A 97 5.02 8.77 -6.46
N MET A 98 4.44 9.95 -6.18
CA MET A 98 3.90 10.77 -7.27
C MET A 98 4.97 11.61 -7.97
N SER A 99 5.74 12.42 -7.24
CA SER A 99 6.78 13.28 -7.83
C SER A 99 7.94 12.45 -8.38
N PHE A 100 8.35 11.37 -7.69
CA PHE A 100 9.39 10.45 -8.17
C PHE A 100 8.93 9.51 -9.30
N GLY A 101 7.68 9.61 -9.75
CA GLY A 101 7.24 9.01 -11.02
C GLY A 101 6.90 7.53 -10.95
N HIS A 102 6.29 7.06 -9.86
CA HIS A 102 5.64 5.75 -9.85
C HIS A 102 4.53 5.73 -10.92
N PRO A 103 4.58 4.78 -11.88
CA PRO A 103 3.69 4.80 -13.03
C PRO A 103 2.30 4.21 -12.68
N PHE A 104 1.49 4.98 -11.95
CA PHE A 104 0.20 4.54 -11.42
C PHE A 104 -0.76 4.08 -12.52
N HIS A 105 -0.86 4.80 -13.64
CA HIS A 105 -1.77 4.44 -14.73
C HIS A 105 -1.35 3.10 -15.36
N LEU A 106 -0.07 2.92 -15.67
CA LEU A 106 0.47 1.67 -16.20
C LEU A 106 0.29 0.49 -15.25
N ARG A 107 0.53 0.70 -13.94
CA ARG A 107 0.47 -0.37 -12.93
C ARG A 107 -0.96 -0.78 -12.58
N CYS A 108 -1.90 0.16 -12.63
CA CYS A 108 -3.28 -0.04 -12.21
C CYS A 108 -4.28 -0.17 -13.37
N ALA A 109 -3.86 0.07 -14.61
CA ALA A 109 -4.69 0.00 -15.83
C ALA A 109 -5.97 0.84 -15.74
N HIS A 110 -5.85 2.10 -15.29
CA HIS A 110 -7.00 2.98 -15.05
C HIS A 110 -7.80 3.25 -16.33
N GLY A 111 -9.05 2.77 -16.34
CA GLY A 111 -9.97 2.99 -17.46
C GLY A 111 -9.74 2.07 -18.67
N GLU A 112 -8.84 1.09 -18.57
CA GLU A 112 -8.65 0.08 -19.63
C GLU A 112 -9.59 -1.11 -19.38
N GLY A 113 -10.57 -1.32 -20.26
CA GLY A 113 -11.43 -2.50 -20.20
C GLY A 113 -10.70 -3.78 -20.60
N ARG A 114 -11.10 -4.94 -20.06
CA ARG A 114 -10.58 -6.26 -20.47
C ARG A 114 -10.69 -6.52 -21.99
N SER A 115 -11.65 -5.87 -22.67
CA SER A 115 -11.88 -5.96 -24.12
C SER A 115 -11.07 -4.95 -24.95
N ASP A 116 -10.63 -3.85 -24.34
CA ASP A 116 -9.93 -2.78 -25.07
C ASP A 116 -8.49 -3.19 -25.38
N SER A 117 -7.92 -4.08 -24.56
CA SER A 117 -6.70 -4.84 -24.87
C SER A 117 -6.84 -5.74 -26.09
N ALA A 118 -8.06 -6.17 -26.45
CA ALA A 118 -8.32 -7.04 -27.61
C ALA A 118 -8.66 -6.25 -28.89
N THR A 119 -9.12 -4.99 -28.78
CA THR A 119 -9.50 -4.14 -29.92
C THR A 119 -8.40 -3.16 -30.35
N SER A 120 -7.39 -2.90 -29.51
CA SER A 120 -6.16 -2.21 -29.94
C SER A 120 -5.27 -3.16 -30.74
N GLY A 121 -5.66 -3.45 -31.99
CA GLY A 121 -4.92 -4.26 -32.95
C GLY A 121 -3.62 -3.60 -33.42
N ARG A 122 -2.63 -3.45 -32.54
CA ARG A 122 -1.22 -3.14 -32.88
C ARG A 122 -0.29 -3.78 -31.84
N THR A 123 0.16 -5.00 -32.14
CA THR A 123 1.47 -5.56 -31.74
C THR A 123 1.98 -5.19 -30.33
N SER A 124 1.45 -5.78 -29.24
CA SER A 124 2.15 -5.88 -27.93
C SER A 124 1.37 -6.59 -26.79
N ASN A 125 0.33 -7.38 -27.07
CA ASN A 125 -0.61 -7.83 -26.02
C ASN A 125 -0.04 -8.70 -24.88
N GLN A 126 1.09 -9.39 -25.05
CA GLN A 126 1.75 -10.07 -23.92
C GLN A 126 2.56 -9.12 -23.02
N SER A 127 2.97 -7.96 -23.53
CA SER A 127 3.86 -7.05 -22.80
C SER A 127 3.12 -6.03 -21.93
N LYS A 128 1.84 -5.70 -22.20
CA LYS A 128 1.07 -4.75 -21.39
C LYS A 128 0.42 -5.37 -20.16
N GLU A 129 -0.20 -6.56 -20.26
CA GLU A 129 -0.64 -7.33 -19.08
C GLU A 129 0.54 -7.61 -18.14
N SER A 130 1.73 -7.82 -18.70
CA SER A 130 2.97 -8.01 -17.96
C SER A 130 3.41 -6.79 -17.14
N GLN A 131 2.92 -5.58 -17.44
CA GLN A 131 3.29 -4.36 -16.71
C GLN A 131 2.29 -4.02 -15.58
N THR A 132 1.08 -4.58 -15.59
CA THR A 132 0.13 -4.38 -14.49
C THR A 132 0.60 -5.11 -13.24
N SER A 133 0.62 -4.43 -12.10
CA SER A 133 1.09 -5.02 -10.84
C SER A 133 0.62 -4.20 -9.64
N PRO A 134 0.16 -4.83 -8.55
CA PRO A 134 -0.39 -4.14 -7.37
C PRO A 134 0.72 -3.59 -6.44
N ILE A 135 1.65 -2.80 -6.99
CA ILE A 135 2.84 -2.30 -6.27
C ILE A 135 2.44 -1.36 -5.14
N PHE A 136 1.62 -0.35 -5.44
CA PHE A 136 1.15 0.58 -4.41
C PHE A 136 0.23 -0.12 -3.40
N LEU A 137 -0.61 -1.07 -3.83
CA LEU A 137 -1.43 -1.87 -2.91
C LEU A 137 -0.58 -2.74 -1.97
N GLN A 138 0.52 -3.34 -2.46
CA GLN A 138 1.46 -4.08 -1.62
C GLN A 138 2.12 -3.17 -0.58
N PHE A 139 2.45 -1.93 -0.95
CA PHE A 139 2.90 -0.92 0.00
C PHE A 139 1.83 -0.59 1.05
N MET A 140 0.57 -0.44 0.64
CA MET A 140 -0.54 -0.21 1.56
C MET A 140 -0.76 -1.39 2.52
N ASP A 141 -0.53 -2.64 2.08
CA ASP A 141 -0.55 -3.80 2.96
C ASP A 141 0.58 -3.71 4.01
N CYS A 142 1.80 -3.32 3.61
CA CYS A 142 2.90 -3.05 4.55
C CYS A 142 2.52 -1.96 5.57
N MET A 143 1.88 -0.88 5.12
CA MET A 143 1.37 0.17 6.01
C MET A 143 0.34 -0.36 7.01
N TYR A 144 -0.59 -1.20 6.55
CA TYR A 144 -1.54 -1.86 7.44
C TYR A 144 -0.83 -2.67 8.53
N GLN A 145 0.19 -3.46 8.18
CA GLN A 145 0.95 -4.23 9.17
C GLN A 145 1.59 -3.33 10.24
N ILE A 146 2.22 -2.22 9.84
CA ILE A 146 2.92 -1.31 10.75
C ILE A 146 1.93 -0.54 11.63
N VAL A 147 0.85 -0.01 11.06
CA VAL A 147 -0.18 0.74 11.80
C VAL A 147 -0.90 -0.17 12.80
N ALA A 148 -1.18 -1.42 12.43
CA ALA A 148 -1.77 -2.40 13.34
C ALA A 148 -0.84 -2.77 14.50
N LEU A 149 0.48 -2.75 14.27
CA LEU A 149 1.48 -3.12 15.26
C LEU A 149 1.83 -1.98 16.23
N PHE A 150 1.78 -0.74 15.76
CA PHE A 150 2.10 0.46 16.54
C PHE A 150 0.95 1.48 16.51
N PRO A 151 -0.27 1.13 16.95
CA PRO A 151 -1.44 1.98 16.76
C PRO A 151 -1.24 3.37 17.36
N GLU A 152 -0.69 3.48 18.57
CA GLU A 152 -0.48 4.77 19.26
C GLU A 152 0.54 5.70 18.57
N CYS A 153 1.33 5.19 17.62
CA CYS A 153 2.35 5.97 16.92
C CYS A 153 1.86 6.64 15.63
N PHE A 154 0.62 6.40 15.21
CA PHE A 154 0.04 6.96 13.99
C PHE A 154 -1.22 7.78 14.28
N GLU A 155 -1.31 8.97 13.66
CA GLU A 155 -2.49 9.84 13.75
C GLU A 155 -3.70 9.21 13.04
N PHE A 156 -3.45 8.37 12.05
CA PHE A 156 -4.47 7.64 11.30
C PHE A 156 -4.51 6.16 11.68
N ASN A 157 -5.70 5.56 11.55
CA ASN A 157 -5.93 4.15 11.88
C ASN A 157 -5.92 3.23 10.65
N THR A 158 -6.16 1.92 10.83
CA THR A 158 -6.22 0.95 9.74
C THR A 158 -7.35 1.23 8.74
N SER A 159 -8.45 1.86 9.17
CA SER A 159 -9.54 2.29 8.28
C SER A 159 -9.08 3.38 7.31
N TYR A 160 -8.21 4.30 7.73
CA TYR A 160 -7.60 5.29 6.82
C TYR A 160 -6.80 4.60 5.71
N VAL A 161 -5.96 3.62 6.09
CA VAL A 161 -5.16 2.81 5.16
C VAL A 161 -6.07 2.05 4.19
N LEU A 162 -7.19 1.50 4.68
CA LEU A 162 -8.19 0.82 3.86
C LEU A 162 -8.86 1.75 2.85
N GLU A 163 -9.29 2.93 3.29
CA GLU A 163 -9.94 3.93 2.43
C GLU A 163 -9.00 4.45 1.34
N LEU A 164 -7.76 4.79 1.70
CA LEU A 164 -6.75 5.17 0.72
C LEU A 164 -6.47 4.02 -0.26
N SER A 165 -6.39 2.77 0.22
CA SER A 165 -6.20 1.61 -0.67
C SER A 165 -7.35 1.38 -1.66
N ASN A 166 -8.57 1.83 -1.34
CA ASN A 166 -9.72 1.75 -2.24
C ASN A 166 -9.67 2.87 -3.29
N SER A 167 -9.07 4.01 -2.95
CA SER A 167 -8.91 5.13 -3.88
C SER A 167 -8.05 4.78 -5.09
N ILE A 168 -7.06 3.89 -4.92
CA ILE A 168 -6.11 3.43 -5.96
C ILE A 168 -6.82 3.14 -7.27
N TYR A 169 -7.77 2.21 -7.26
CA TYR A 169 -8.44 1.72 -8.47
C TYR A 169 -9.77 2.45 -8.78
N SER A 170 -10.21 3.34 -7.89
CA SER A 170 -11.53 3.98 -8.02
C SER A 170 -11.59 5.04 -9.11
N CYS A 171 -10.43 5.63 -9.47
CA CYS A 171 -10.31 6.81 -10.32
C CYS A 171 -11.20 8.01 -9.88
N ARG A 172 -11.65 8.01 -8.61
CA ARG A 172 -12.49 9.09 -8.07
C ARG A 172 -11.72 10.40 -7.86
N PHE A 173 -10.42 10.28 -7.60
CA PHE A 173 -9.53 11.39 -7.30
C PHE A 173 -8.38 11.44 -8.31
N GLY A 174 -7.80 12.62 -8.49
CA GLY A 174 -6.74 12.83 -9.47
C GLY A 174 -5.36 12.34 -9.08
N ASN A 175 -5.08 12.22 -7.77
CA ASN A 175 -3.73 12.04 -7.26
C ASN A 175 -2.99 10.84 -7.90
N MET A 176 -3.67 9.70 -8.02
CA MET A 176 -3.09 8.46 -8.56
C MET A 176 -3.38 8.27 -10.06
N LEU A 177 -3.70 9.33 -10.81
CA LEU A 177 -3.82 9.29 -12.27
C LEU A 177 -2.48 9.61 -12.94
N CYS A 178 -2.32 9.18 -14.20
CA CYS A 178 -1.10 9.33 -15.02
C CYS A 178 0.15 8.63 -14.44
N ASP A 179 1.25 8.61 -15.20
CA ASP A 179 2.46 7.88 -14.81
C ASP A 179 3.57 8.78 -14.26
N SER A 180 3.54 10.08 -14.53
CA SER A 180 4.57 11.02 -14.09
C SER A 180 3.99 12.36 -13.62
N GLU A 181 4.76 13.07 -12.80
CA GLU A 181 4.41 14.44 -12.38
C GLU A 181 4.26 15.37 -13.60
N ARG A 182 5.12 15.23 -14.61
CA ARG A 182 5.02 16.00 -15.86
C ARG A 182 3.68 15.78 -16.53
N GLU A 183 3.21 14.54 -16.62
CA GLU A 183 1.89 14.25 -17.21
C GLU A 183 0.77 14.84 -16.36
N ARG A 184 0.81 14.64 -15.03
CA ARG A 184 -0.22 15.15 -14.11
C ARG A 184 -0.36 16.67 -14.16
N GLU A 185 0.76 17.38 -14.02
CA GLU A 185 0.75 18.82 -13.80
C GLU A 185 0.82 19.63 -15.09
N VAL A 186 1.62 19.20 -16.08
CA VAL A 186 1.85 20.00 -17.30
C VAL A 186 0.89 19.62 -18.42
N LEU A 187 0.67 18.32 -18.65
CA LEU A 187 -0.11 17.87 -19.80
C LEU A 187 -1.60 17.78 -19.49
N ALA A 188 -1.96 17.21 -18.35
CA ALA A 188 -3.34 16.92 -18.00
C ALA A 188 -4.00 17.96 -17.09
N ASN A 189 -3.20 18.79 -16.38
CA ASN A 189 -3.66 19.77 -15.38
C ASN A 189 -4.61 19.12 -14.35
N ILE A 190 -4.16 18.00 -13.77
CA ILE A 190 -4.99 17.14 -12.90
C ILE A 190 -5.47 17.89 -11.66
N ARG A 191 -4.59 18.64 -10.99
CA ARG A 191 -4.93 19.37 -9.75
C ARG A 191 -6.04 20.41 -9.95
N GLN A 192 -6.16 20.98 -11.14
CA GLN A 192 -7.20 21.98 -11.45
C GLN A 192 -8.52 21.34 -11.91
N ARG A 193 -8.51 20.06 -12.27
CA ARG A 193 -9.64 19.37 -12.93
C ARG A 193 -10.28 18.27 -12.07
N THR A 194 -9.65 17.91 -10.96
CA THR A 194 -10.05 16.77 -10.15
C THR A 194 -9.94 17.10 -8.67
N PHE A 195 -10.61 16.31 -7.83
CA PHE A 195 -10.52 16.42 -6.38
C PHE A 195 -9.31 15.64 -5.84
N SER A 196 -8.79 16.12 -4.71
CA SER A 196 -7.72 15.47 -3.95
C SER A 196 -8.29 14.37 -3.05
N VAL A 197 -7.63 13.21 -3.02
CA VAL A 197 -7.92 12.13 -2.07
C VAL A 197 -7.61 12.54 -0.63
N TRP A 198 -6.62 13.42 -0.44
CA TRP A 198 -6.18 13.85 0.89
C TRP A 198 -7.25 14.67 1.59
N ASP A 199 -7.87 15.62 0.87
CA ASP A 199 -8.96 16.46 1.38
C ASP A 199 -10.15 15.57 1.79
N TYR A 200 -10.49 14.57 0.97
CA TYR A 200 -11.53 13.60 1.28
C TYR A 200 -11.25 12.79 2.56
N LEU A 201 -10.00 12.33 2.73
CA LEU A 201 -9.61 11.54 3.89
C LEU A 201 -9.56 12.37 5.17
N GLU A 202 -9.21 13.65 5.08
CA GLU A 202 -9.21 14.57 6.22
C GLU A 202 -10.62 14.86 6.74
N GLU A 203 -11.59 15.02 5.84
CA GLU A 203 -13.00 15.27 6.19
C GLU A 203 -13.75 14.03 6.71
N LYS A 204 -13.28 12.83 6.37
CA LYS A 204 -13.99 11.59 6.69
C LYS A 204 -13.85 11.18 8.16
N GLN A 205 -14.99 11.08 8.84
CA GLN A 205 -15.04 10.67 10.24
C GLN A 205 -14.55 9.24 10.46
N GLY A 206 -13.95 8.99 11.63
CA GLY A 206 -13.52 7.65 12.06
C GLY A 206 -12.21 7.16 11.45
N LEU A 207 -11.47 8.01 10.72
CA LEU A 207 -10.16 7.66 10.17
C LEU A 207 -8.98 8.07 11.06
N LYS A 208 -9.18 9.06 11.93
CA LYS A 208 -8.19 9.47 12.93
C LYS A 208 -8.19 8.51 14.11
N ASN A 209 -7.01 8.29 14.69
CA ASN A 209 -6.78 7.45 15.84
C ASN A 209 -6.84 8.27 17.14
N PRO A 210 -7.82 8.03 18.02
CA PRO A 210 -7.93 8.74 19.30
C PRO A 210 -6.77 8.47 20.27
N SER A 211 -6.06 7.35 20.09
CA SER A 211 -4.93 6.95 20.94
C SER A 211 -3.58 7.44 20.43
N PHE A 212 -3.56 8.29 19.40
CA PHE A 212 -2.33 8.84 18.85
C PHE A 212 -1.59 9.68 19.89
N ARG A 213 -0.29 9.40 20.06
CA ARG A 213 0.61 10.17 20.94
C ARG A 213 1.54 11.01 20.09
N GLU A 214 1.39 12.32 20.18
CA GLU A 214 2.29 13.25 19.52
C GLU A 214 3.70 13.17 20.16
N SER A 215 4.73 13.22 19.32
CA SER A 215 6.13 12.85 19.63
C SER A 215 6.85 13.80 20.61
N ASP A 216 6.18 14.87 21.08
CA ASP A 216 6.76 15.95 21.88
C ASP A 216 7.40 15.55 23.24
N SER A 217 7.39 14.27 23.64
CA SER A 217 7.86 13.86 24.98
C SER A 217 8.41 12.43 25.16
N ALA A 218 8.63 11.62 24.12
CA ALA A 218 9.02 10.21 24.30
C ALA A 218 10.29 9.77 23.55
N PRO A 219 11.17 8.93 24.16
CA PRO A 219 12.36 8.34 23.51
C PRO A 219 12.05 7.23 22.49
N GLN A 220 10.84 7.21 21.91
CA GLN A 220 10.30 6.12 21.08
C GLN A 220 9.98 6.58 19.64
N ASP A 221 10.73 7.57 19.15
CA ASP A 221 10.51 8.16 17.84
C ASP A 221 10.81 7.20 16.68
N VAL A 222 11.65 6.19 16.89
CA VAL A 222 12.04 5.22 15.86
C VAL A 222 11.42 3.85 16.11
N LEU A 223 10.69 3.34 15.12
CA LEU A 223 9.98 2.06 15.16
C LEU A 223 10.87 0.91 14.69
N LEU A 224 11.93 0.61 15.45
CA LEU A 224 12.85 -0.51 15.16
C LEU A 224 12.72 -1.63 16.19
N MET A 225 11.61 -2.36 16.15
CA MET A 225 11.51 -3.62 16.90
C MET A 225 12.41 -4.70 16.28
N PRO A 226 12.76 -5.78 17.00
CA PRO A 226 13.55 -6.87 16.41
C PRO A 226 12.91 -7.43 15.14
N LEU A 227 13.68 -7.49 14.04
CA LEU A 227 13.17 -7.89 12.72
C LEU A 227 12.36 -9.21 12.73
N PRO A 228 12.79 -10.29 13.42
CA PRO A 228 11.99 -11.51 13.47
C PRO A 228 10.60 -11.32 14.07
N MET A 229 10.43 -10.39 15.02
CA MET A 229 9.12 -10.09 15.60
C MET A 229 8.21 -9.36 14.60
N LEU A 230 8.75 -8.38 13.87
CA LEU A 230 8.03 -7.69 12.80
C LEU A 230 7.54 -8.68 11.74
N LEU A 231 8.43 -9.55 11.24
CA LEU A 231 8.09 -10.47 10.15
C LEU A 231 7.12 -11.60 10.58
N ARG A 232 7.21 -12.07 11.82
CA ARG A 232 6.26 -13.04 12.39
C ARG A 232 4.88 -12.43 12.64
N GLY A 233 4.80 -11.11 12.87
CA GLY A 233 3.55 -10.38 13.03
C GLY A 233 2.75 -10.20 11.74
N VAL A 234 3.37 -10.41 10.56
CA VAL A 234 2.71 -10.23 9.27
C VAL A 234 1.59 -11.25 9.07
N HIS A 235 0.37 -10.75 8.91
CA HIS A 235 -0.85 -11.54 8.74
C HIS A 235 -1.72 -10.99 7.62
N LEU A 236 -2.71 -11.77 7.19
CA LEU A 236 -3.60 -11.37 6.10
C LEU A 236 -4.46 -10.16 6.49
N TRP A 237 -4.43 -9.12 5.67
CA TRP A 237 -5.33 -7.97 5.78
C TRP A 237 -6.76 -8.34 5.33
N LYS A 238 -7.49 -9.00 6.23
CA LYS A 238 -8.82 -9.57 5.95
C LYS A 238 -9.84 -8.53 5.49
N GLU A 239 -9.83 -7.33 6.09
CA GLU A 239 -10.76 -6.25 5.74
C GLU A 239 -10.65 -5.82 4.28
N LYS A 240 -9.44 -5.90 3.71
CA LYS A 240 -9.18 -5.60 2.30
C LYS A 240 -9.48 -6.81 1.41
N HIS A 241 -8.80 -7.93 1.68
CA HIS A 241 -8.75 -9.07 0.75
C HIS A 241 -9.97 -9.99 0.86
N CYS A 242 -10.61 -10.06 2.02
CA CYS A 242 -11.79 -10.88 2.30
C CYS A 242 -13.08 -10.03 2.39
N ARG A 243 -13.09 -8.82 1.83
CA ARG A 243 -14.22 -7.87 1.93
C ARG A 243 -15.55 -8.46 1.45
N TYR A 244 -15.48 -9.29 0.40
CA TYR A 244 -16.62 -9.93 -0.25
C TYR A 244 -16.80 -11.38 0.16
N SER A 245 -15.94 -11.90 1.04
CA SER A 245 -16.10 -13.24 1.61
C SER A 245 -17.35 -13.28 2.49
N PRO A 246 -17.97 -14.46 2.69
CA PRO A 246 -19.11 -14.62 3.56
C PRO A 246 -18.85 -14.00 4.94
N LYS A 247 -19.65 -13.02 5.32
CA LYS A 247 -19.57 -12.40 6.64
C LYS A 247 -20.39 -13.21 7.63
N LEU A 248 -19.98 -13.19 8.89
CA LEU A 248 -20.81 -13.65 10.00
C LEU A 248 -22.16 -12.93 9.93
N THR A 249 -23.22 -13.65 9.59
CA THR A 249 -24.59 -13.25 9.86
C THR A 249 -24.81 -13.37 11.36
N LEU A 250 -24.85 -12.27 12.10
CA LEU A 250 -25.29 -12.24 13.51
C LEU A 250 -26.37 -11.15 13.66
N LYS A 251 -27.52 -11.35 14.33
CA LYS A 251 -28.00 -12.45 15.20
C LYS A 251 -29.45 -12.82 14.85
N CYS A 252 -29.83 -14.08 15.10
CA CYS A 252 -31.24 -14.41 15.37
C CYS A 252 -31.62 -13.66 16.66
N ASN A 253 -32.50 -12.67 16.56
CA ASN A 253 -33.11 -12.05 17.74
C ASN A 253 -34.00 -13.13 18.39
N GLN A 254 -33.60 -13.61 19.57
CA GLN A 254 -34.53 -14.21 20.52
C GLN A 254 -35.09 -13.10 21.40
#